data_AF-A0A2R9T0N9-F1
#
_entry.id   AF-A0A2R9T0N9-F1
#
_cell.length_a   1.000
_cell.length_b   1.000
_cell.length_c   1.000
_cell.angle_alpha   90.00
_cell.angle_beta   90.00
_cell.angle_gamma   90.00
#
_symmetry.space_group_name_H-M   'P 1'
#
loop_
_entity.id
_entity.type
_entity.pdbx_description
1 polymer ?
#
loop_
_entity_poly.entity_id
_entity_poly.type
_entity_poly.pdbx_seq_one_letter_code
_entity_poly.pdbx_strand_id
1 'polypeptide(L)'
;MRPYQLTITYELTSDGTDGDLFSLKVITAGMGMNNGDPRVDTYNFRNEAEAQRVTLEDLFGRDYKAIVDQAVKTAIAADQENYFQHEDGFQGIDAGQAFYVSGGTAYIVFQKYSIAPGAAGMPEFAVKLLGQGQATEEQAAAAVMKPGVYYKDNNGKIMVPAAQVLRQLHFDVKWNGKSKTAEISKGAVWSAVTLNKDAYSVGKMAPRPLGSAPEMKGGHVYVPLAFLTDILHLQAKQDKHGDITVTAAQ
;
A
#
# COMPACT_ATOMS: atom_id res chain seq x y z
N MET A 1 -3.95 -35.69 32.30
CA MET A 1 -3.64 -35.11 30.97
C MET A 1 -3.67 -33.59 31.10
N ARG A 2 -2.67 -32.88 30.57
CA ARG A 2 -2.81 -31.42 30.38
C ARG A 2 -3.67 -31.20 29.13
N PRO A 3 -4.58 -30.20 29.13
CA PRO A 3 -5.43 -29.95 27.98
C PRO A 3 -4.60 -29.48 26.78
N TYR A 4 -4.94 -29.97 25.59
CA TYR A 4 -4.40 -29.41 24.35
C TYR A 4 -5.04 -28.05 24.11
N GLN A 5 -4.21 -27.08 23.69
CA GLN A 5 -4.67 -25.75 23.32
C GLN A 5 -4.29 -25.47 21.87
N LEU A 6 -5.25 -24.96 21.10
CA LEU A 6 -5.03 -24.40 19.77
C LEU A 6 -5.29 -22.89 19.86
N THR A 7 -4.29 -22.10 19.53
CA THR A 7 -4.41 -20.63 19.43
C THR A 7 -4.22 -20.22 17.98
N ILE A 8 -5.16 -19.43 17.46
CA ILE A 8 -5.06 -18.82 16.13
C ILE A 8 -5.14 -17.31 16.34
N THR A 9 -4.06 -16.62 15.98
CA THR A 9 -3.97 -15.16 16.03
C THR A 9 -3.79 -14.63 14.62
N TYR A 10 -4.44 -13.53 14.28
CA TYR A 10 -4.23 -12.85 13.00
C TYR A 10 -3.74 -11.42 13.21
N GLU A 11 -2.99 -10.93 12.24
CA GLU A 11 -2.48 -9.57 12.17
C GLU A 11 -2.76 -9.00 10.77
N LEU A 12 -3.56 -7.94 10.70
CA LEU A 12 -3.79 -7.18 9.47
C LEU A 12 -2.59 -6.24 9.28
N THR A 13 -1.74 -6.56 8.31
CA THR A 13 -0.44 -5.89 8.10
C THR A 13 -0.50 -4.82 7.01
N SER A 14 -1.49 -4.91 6.12
CA SER A 14 -1.94 -3.83 5.23
C SER A 14 -3.46 -3.92 5.05
N ASP A 15 -4.14 -2.78 5.14
CA ASP A 15 -5.61 -2.66 5.14
C ASP A 15 -6.15 -2.09 3.81
N GLY A 16 -5.36 -2.14 2.74
CA GLY A 16 -5.72 -1.58 1.44
C GLY A 16 -5.42 -0.09 1.26
N THR A 17 -5.01 0.63 2.31
CA THR A 17 -4.63 2.04 2.17
C THR A 17 -3.34 2.24 1.34
N ASP A 18 -2.51 1.19 1.23
CA ASP A 18 -1.29 1.14 0.42
C ASP A 18 -1.53 0.53 -0.98
N GLY A 19 -2.45 1.12 -1.75
CA GLY A 19 -2.69 0.71 -3.14
C GLY A 19 -3.58 -0.53 -3.31
N ASP A 20 -4.66 -0.58 -2.52
CA ASP A 20 -5.72 -1.60 -2.54
C ASP A 20 -5.27 -3.02 -2.18
N LEU A 21 -4.04 -3.16 -1.67
CA LEU A 21 -3.48 -4.42 -1.18
C LEU A 21 -3.90 -4.68 0.27
N PHE A 22 -4.57 -5.79 0.49
CA PHE A 22 -4.83 -6.34 1.81
C PHE A 22 -3.84 -7.46 2.10
N SER A 23 -3.28 -7.44 3.30
CA SER A 23 -2.28 -8.39 3.74
C SER A 23 -2.56 -8.85 5.17
N LEU A 24 -2.65 -10.16 5.36
CA LEU A 24 -2.95 -10.82 6.63
C LEU A 24 -1.88 -11.84 6.96
N LYS A 25 -1.38 -11.81 8.19
CA LYS A 25 -0.52 -12.83 8.77
C LYS A 25 -1.31 -13.61 9.81
N VAL A 26 -1.39 -14.93 9.67
CA VAL A 26 -2.12 -15.83 10.58
C VAL A 26 -1.12 -16.76 11.24
N ILE A 27 -1.08 -16.74 12.57
CA ILE A 27 -0.22 -17.59 13.38
C ILE A 27 -1.10 -18.65 14.06
N THR A 28 -0.87 -19.92 13.70
CA THR A 28 -1.55 -21.07 14.29
C THR A 28 -0.59 -21.83 15.19
N ALA A 29 -0.88 -21.94 16.48
CA ALA A 29 -0.02 -22.63 17.45
C ALA A 29 -0.79 -23.69 18.23
N GLY A 30 -0.32 -24.94 18.14
CA GLY A 30 -0.75 -26.03 19.01
C GLY A 30 0.19 -26.16 20.21
N MET A 31 -0.35 -26.19 21.43
CA MET A 31 0.42 -26.50 22.64
C MET A 31 0.04 -27.88 23.17
N GLY A 32 0.96 -28.84 23.01
CA GLY A 32 0.93 -30.15 23.66
C GLY A 32 1.93 -30.27 24.85
N MET A 33 3.02 -29.47 24.85
CA MET A 33 4.06 -29.41 25.89
C MET A 33 4.90 -28.10 25.81
N ASN A 34 6.08 -28.03 26.46
CA ASN A 34 6.85 -26.82 26.84
C ASN A 34 7.29 -25.87 25.70
N ASN A 35 7.12 -26.23 24.43
CA ASN A 35 7.36 -25.35 23.27
C ASN A 35 6.20 -25.54 22.28
N GLY A 36 5.52 -24.44 21.92
CA GLY A 36 4.58 -24.45 20.80
C GLY A 36 5.34 -24.63 19.48
N ASP A 37 4.69 -25.27 18.52
CA ASP A 37 5.13 -25.30 17.13
C ASP A 37 4.19 -24.41 16.30
N PRO A 38 4.42 -23.09 16.32
CA PRO A 38 3.58 -22.19 15.55
C PRO A 38 3.84 -22.40 14.06
N ARG A 39 2.81 -22.16 13.26
CA ARG A 39 2.86 -22.05 11.81
C ARG A 39 2.38 -20.66 11.40
N VAL A 40 3.05 -20.04 10.43
CA VAL A 40 2.62 -18.77 9.85
C VAL A 40 2.03 -19.01 8.47
N ASP A 41 0.79 -18.61 8.26
CA ASP A 41 0.17 -18.54 6.94
C ASP A 41 -0.08 -17.08 6.59
N THR A 42 0.15 -16.72 5.33
CA THR A 42 -0.01 -15.34 4.86
C THR A 42 -1.01 -15.27 3.71
N TYR A 43 -1.85 -14.25 3.72
CA TYR A 43 -2.87 -14.03 2.69
C TYR A 43 -2.75 -12.62 2.15
N ASN A 44 -2.52 -12.50 0.84
CA ASN A 44 -2.36 -11.22 0.15
C ASN A 44 -3.33 -11.16 -1.04
N PHE A 45 -4.15 -10.12 -1.09
CA PHE A 45 -5.14 -9.95 -2.14
C PHE A 45 -5.45 -8.48 -2.39
N ARG A 46 -5.86 -8.15 -3.62
CA ARG A 46 -6.49 -6.87 -3.94
C ARG A 46 -7.97 -6.94 -3.61
N ASN A 47 -8.48 -5.94 -2.91
CA ASN A 47 -9.89 -5.86 -2.52
C ASN A 47 -10.73 -5.18 -3.63
N GLU A 48 -10.84 -5.88 -4.75
CA GLU A 48 -11.69 -5.50 -5.88
C GLU A 48 -13.08 -6.19 -5.78
N ALA A 49 -13.95 -5.99 -6.79
CA ALA A 49 -15.27 -6.63 -6.83
C ALA A 49 -15.19 -8.17 -6.73
N GLU A 50 -14.12 -8.75 -7.29
CA GLU A 50 -13.68 -10.12 -7.04
C GLU A 50 -12.27 -10.06 -6.46
N ALA A 51 -12.05 -10.70 -5.31
CA ALA A 51 -10.75 -10.68 -4.66
C ALA A 51 -9.69 -11.36 -5.54
N GLN A 52 -8.64 -10.62 -5.89
CA GLN A 52 -7.53 -11.15 -6.70
C GLN A 52 -6.34 -11.42 -5.80
N ARG A 53 -5.84 -12.66 -5.82
CA ARG A 53 -4.63 -13.03 -5.09
C ARG A 53 -3.44 -12.21 -5.61
N VAL A 54 -2.63 -11.70 -4.69
CA VAL A 54 -1.36 -11.03 -5.00
C VAL A 54 -0.20 -11.99 -4.75
N THR A 55 0.72 -12.04 -5.69
CA THR A 55 1.94 -12.86 -5.67
C THR A 55 3.19 -11.97 -5.56
N LEU A 56 4.35 -12.57 -5.28
CA LEU A 56 5.62 -11.85 -5.33
C LEU A 56 5.95 -11.36 -6.75
N GLU A 57 5.52 -12.07 -7.80
CA GLU A 57 5.66 -11.62 -9.18
C GLU A 57 4.85 -10.35 -9.46
N ASP A 58 3.65 -10.22 -8.89
CA ASP A 58 2.85 -9.00 -9.01
C ASP A 58 3.51 -7.79 -8.31
N LEU A 59 4.34 -8.04 -7.31
CA LEU A 59 5.02 -7.01 -6.51
C LEU A 59 6.39 -6.61 -7.05
N PHE A 60 7.13 -7.55 -7.63
CA PHE A 60 8.53 -7.36 -8.03
C PHE A 60 8.77 -7.64 -9.52
N GLY A 61 7.73 -8.01 -10.28
CA GLY A 61 7.83 -8.38 -11.69
C GLY A 61 8.41 -9.78 -11.90
N ARG A 62 8.71 -10.11 -13.17
CA ARG A 62 9.20 -11.44 -13.57
C ARG A 62 10.49 -11.87 -12.89
N ASP A 63 11.31 -10.91 -12.46
CA ASP A 63 12.59 -11.14 -11.80
C ASP A 63 12.47 -11.24 -10.27
N TYR A 64 11.24 -11.40 -9.73
CA TYR A 64 10.98 -11.40 -8.28
C TYR A 64 11.88 -12.36 -7.50
N LYS A 65 12.15 -13.56 -8.04
CA LYS A 65 13.01 -14.54 -7.38
C LYS A 65 14.41 -14.01 -7.15
N ALA A 66 15.02 -13.44 -8.19
CA ALA A 66 16.38 -12.90 -8.09
C ALA A 66 16.44 -11.72 -7.11
N ILE A 67 15.44 -10.83 -7.16
CA ILE A 67 15.35 -9.66 -6.27
C ILE A 67 15.22 -10.10 -4.80
N VAL A 68 14.29 -11.00 -4.51
CA VAL A 68 14.02 -11.49 -3.16
C VAL A 68 15.20 -12.32 -2.64
N ASP A 69 15.72 -13.26 -3.44
CA ASP A 69 16.85 -14.10 -3.04
C ASP A 69 18.07 -13.26 -2.69
N GLN A 70 18.35 -12.21 -3.47
CA GLN A 70 19.46 -11.32 -3.21
C GLN A 70 19.27 -10.55 -1.88
N ALA A 71 18.06 -10.06 -1.61
CA ALA A 71 17.75 -9.36 -0.37
C ALA A 71 17.89 -10.28 0.86
N VAL A 72 17.35 -11.50 0.79
CA VAL A 72 17.45 -12.49 1.88
C VAL A 72 18.91 -12.89 2.10
N LYS A 73 19.67 -13.19 1.04
CA LYS A 73 21.11 -13.51 1.16
C LYS A 73 21.90 -12.37 1.79
N THR A 74 21.61 -11.13 1.42
CA THR A 74 22.27 -9.94 1.98
C THR A 74 21.98 -9.82 3.48
N ALA A 75 20.73 -10.04 3.90
CA ALA A 75 20.35 -10.00 5.30
C ALA A 75 20.97 -11.14 6.13
N ILE A 76 20.97 -12.37 5.61
CA ILE A 76 21.62 -13.53 6.25
C ILE A 76 23.13 -13.28 6.37
N ALA A 77 23.76 -12.70 5.35
CA ALA A 77 25.19 -12.41 5.38
C ALA A 77 25.59 -11.40 6.47
N ALA A 78 24.66 -10.53 6.91
CA ALA A 78 24.88 -9.58 7.99
C ALA A 78 24.75 -10.20 9.39
N ASP A 79 24.20 -11.42 9.50
CA ASP A 79 23.92 -12.08 10.77
C ASP A 79 24.11 -13.62 10.68
N GLN A 80 25.22 -14.04 10.06
CA GLN A 80 25.46 -15.43 9.64
C GLN A 80 25.40 -16.46 10.77
N GLU A 81 25.69 -16.06 12.01
CA GLU A 81 25.73 -16.96 13.18
C GLU A 81 24.34 -17.49 13.56
N ASN A 82 23.27 -16.80 13.16
CA ASN A 82 21.89 -17.16 13.50
C ASN A 82 21.20 -18.03 12.43
N TYR A 83 21.87 -18.30 11.30
CA TYR A 83 21.29 -19.03 10.17
C TYR A 83 22.10 -20.27 9.80
N PHE A 84 21.42 -21.26 9.23
CA PHE A 84 22.06 -22.43 8.68
C PHE A 84 22.94 -22.06 7.48
N GLN A 85 23.98 -22.86 7.25
CA GLN A 85 25.02 -22.62 6.27
C GLN A 85 25.04 -23.75 5.24
N HIS A 86 25.64 -23.50 4.08
CA HIS A 86 25.87 -24.51 3.04
C HIS A 86 24.54 -25.12 2.55
N GLU A 87 24.42 -26.44 2.50
CA GLU A 87 23.24 -27.16 1.99
C GLU A 87 22.01 -27.01 2.89
N ASP A 88 22.21 -26.84 4.20
CA ASP A 88 21.15 -26.63 5.19
C ASP A 88 20.67 -25.16 5.23
N GLY A 89 21.42 -24.25 4.58
CA GLY A 89 21.14 -22.82 4.53
C GLY A 89 20.08 -22.42 3.50
N PHE A 90 19.86 -21.11 3.38
CA PHE A 90 18.92 -20.56 2.40
C PHE A 90 19.36 -20.84 0.95
N GLN A 91 18.57 -21.64 0.22
CA GLN A 91 18.82 -22.02 -1.18
C GLN A 91 18.10 -21.14 -2.22
N GLY A 92 17.26 -20.22 -1.77
CA GLY A 92 16.35 -19.45 -2.64
C GLY A 92 14.88 -19.66 -2.26
N ILE A 93 14.02 -18.74 -2.70
CA ILE A 93 12.58 -18.82 -2.44
C ILE A 93 11.85 -19.75 -3.41
N ASP A 94 10.79 -20.38 -2.92
CA ASP A 94 9.84 -21.09 -3.77
C ASP A 94 8.83 -20.12 -4.42
N ALA A 95 8.07 -20.59 -5.42
CA ALA A 95 7.11 -19.73 -6.15
C ALA A 95 5.90 -19.30 -5.30
N GLY A 96 5.58 -20.07 -4.26
CA GLY A 96 4.52 -19.80 -3.30
C GLY A 96 5.03 -19.30 -1.95
N GLN A 97 6.27 -18.81 -1.88
CA GLN A 97 6.91 -18.36 -0.65
C GLN A 97 5.98 -17.42 0.12
N ALA A 98 5.80 -17.71 1.42
CA ALA A 98 4.96 -16.90 2.29
C ALA A 98 5.53 -15.48 2.42
N PHE A 99 4.66 -14.50 2.32
CA PHE A 99 5.03 -13.09 2.49
C PHE A 99 3.83 -12.29 2.99
N TYR A 100 4.07 -11.17 3.64
CA TYR A 100 3.04 -10.17 3.92
C TYR A 100 3.59 -8.78 3.56
N VAL A 101 2.70 -7.81 3.34
CA VAL A 101 3.12 -6.42 3.07
C VAL A 101 2.72 -5.52 4.23
N SER A 102 3.64 -4.64 4.62
CA SER A 102 3.38 -3.58 5.58
C SER A 102 4.24 -2.36 5.24
N GLY A 103 3.64 -1.16 5.20
CA GLY A 103 4.37 0.10 5.01
C GLY A 103 5.26 0.12 3.76
N GLY A 104 4.73 -0.33 2.62
CA GLY A 104 5.48 -0.37 1.35
C GLY A 104 6.62 -1.40 1.28
N THR A 105 6.68 -2.33 2.24
CA THR A 105 7.72 -3.37 2.32
C THR A 105 7.07 -4.74 2.32
N ALA A 106 7.57 -5.66 1.49
CA ALA A 106 7.21 -7.07 1.59
C ALA A 106 8.14 -7.76 2.60
N TYR A 107 7.56 -8.48 3.55
CA TYR A 107 8.27 -9.29 4.52
C TYR A 107 8.15 -10.76 4.10
N ILE A 108 9.28 -11.35 3.72
CA ILE A 108 9.37 -12.75 3.29
C ILE A 108 9.51 -13.62 4.53
N VAL A 109 8.55 -14.53 4.72
CA VAL A 109 8.40 -15.31 5.95
C VAL A 109 8.94 -16.72 5.74
N PHE A 110 9.80 -17.15 6.66
CA PHE A 110 10.33 -18.51 6.72
C PHE A 110 9.77 -19.24 7.94
N GLN A 111 9.30 -20.47 7.73
CA GLN A 111 8.81 -21.30 8.83
C GLN A 111 9.95 -21.62 9.80
N LYS A 112 9.59 -21.90 11.06
CA LYS A 112 10.54 -22.35 12.08
C LYS A 112 11.33 -23.56 11.56
N TYR A 113 12.64 -23.58 11.82
CA TYR A 113 13.58 -24.62 11.36
C TYR A 113 13.85 -24.70 9.85
N SER A 114 13.27 -23.84 9.01
CA SER A 114 13.48 -23.94 7.56
C SER A 114 14.86 -23.50 7.09
N ILE A 115 15.40 -22.42 7.68
CA ILE A 115 16.70 -21.84 7.31
C ILE A 115 17.54 -21.43 8.54
N ALA A 116 17.03 -21.67 9.74
CA ALA A 116 17.64 -21.24 11.00
C ALA A 116 17.25 -22.16 12.17
N PRO A 117 18.05 -22.24 13.24
CA PRO A 117 17.68 -22.97 14.45
C PRO A 117 16.40 -22.42 15.09
N GLY A 118 15.69 -23.25 15.86
CA GLY A 118 14.42 -22.86 16.49
C GLY A 118 14.48 -21.65 17.43
N ALA A 119 15.67 -21.27 17.91
CA ALA A 119 15.89 -20.06 18.70
C ALA A 119 15.69 -18.76 17.90
N ALA A 120 15.94 -18.80 16.58
CA ALA A 120 15.68 -17.69 15.66
C ALA A 120 14.17 -17.52 15.35
N GLY A 121 13.33 -18.43 15.83
CA GLY A 121 11.88 -18.37 15.61
C GLY A 121 11.51 -18.57 14.14
N MET A 122 10.75 -17.63 13.61
CA MET A 122 10.31 -17.57 12.20
C MET A 122 10.94 -16.33 11.57
N PRO A 123 12.05 -16.48 10.83
CA PRO A 123 12.72 -15.35 10.23
C PRO A 123 11.84 -14.62 9.22
N GLU A 124 11.92 -13.29 9.23
CA GLU A 124 11.20 -12.41 8.33
C GLU A 124 12.18 -11.41 7.70
N PHE A 125 12.22 -11.37 6.37
CA PHE A 125 13.17 -10.51 5.65
C PHE A 125 12.44 -9.41 4.88
N ALA A 126 12.83 -8.17 5.17
CA ALA A 126 12.28 -7.00 4.50
C ALA A 126 12.85 -6.86 3.08
N VAL A 127 11.95 -6.81 2.10
CA VAL A 127 12.25 -6.51 0.69
C VAL A 127 11.39 -5.33 0.27
N LYS A 128 12.05 -4.22 -0.05
CA LYS A 128 11.37 -2.97 -0.39
C LYS A 128 10.69 -3.09 -1.73
N LEU A 129 9.39 -2.77 -1.80
CA LEU A 129 8.65 -2.82 -3.07
C LEU A 129 9.24 -1.80 -4.04
N LEU A 130 9.62 -2.26 -5.24
CA LEU A 130 10.04 -1.40 -6.34
C LEU A 130 8.79 -0.70 -6.90
N GLY A 131 8.38 0.34 -6.18
CA GLY A 131 7.09 1.00 -6.34
C GLY A 131 6.79 2.04 -5.28
N GLN A 132 7.57 2.10 -4.20
CA GLN A 132 7.63 3.26 -3.29
C GLN A 132 9.08 3.47 -2.82
N GLY A 133 9.78 4.43 -3.44
CA GLY A 133 11.02 4.97 -2.90
C GLY A 133 12.34 4.44 -3.47
N GLN A 134 12.41 4.17 -4.77
CA GLN A 134 13.61 4.43 -5.59
C GLN A 134 13.16 4.95 -6.97
N ALA A 135 12.49 6.10 -6.96
CA ALA A 135 12.62 7.04 -8.06
C ALA A 135 13.91 7.80 -7.78
N THR A 136 14.88 7.66 -8.68
CA THR A 136 15.86 8.72 -8.93
C THR A 136 15.14 10.06 -8.89
N GLU A 137 15.71 11.05 -8.21
CA GLU A 137 15.26 12.43 -8.14
C GLU A 137 15.24 13.07 -9.55
N GLU A 138 14.38 12.62 -10.47
CA GLU A 138 14.08 13.31 -11.73
C GLU A 138 12.90 12.71 -12.53
N GLN A 139 11.96 12.00 -11.92
CA GLN A 139 10.68 11.72 -12.57
C GLN A 139 9.53 12.09 -11.64
N ALA A 140 8.80 13.14 -12.03
CA ALA A 140 7.68 13.69 -11.28
C ALA A 140 6.69 12.58 -10.92
N ALA A 141 6.36 12.47 -9.62
CA ALA A 141 5.30 11.58 -9.16
C ALA A 141 4.05 11.79 -10.03
N ALA A 142 3.51 10.70 -10.56
CA ALA A 142 2.36 10.69 -11.46
C ALA A 142 1.28 9.75 -10.92
N ALA A 143 0.05 10.23 -10.87
CA ALA A 143 -1.13 9.44 -10.54
C ALA A 143 -1.94 9.22 -11.82
N VAL A 144 -2.27 7.96 -12.13
CA VAL A 144 -3.02 7.59 -13.34
C VAL A 144 -4.41 7.10 -12.95
N MET A 145 -5.44 7.67 -13.57
CA MET A 145 -6.84 7.28 -13.39
C MET A 145 -7.41 6.73 -14.70
N LYS A 146 -7.85 5.48 -14.68
CA LYS A 146 -8.53 4.83 -15.80
C LYS A 146 -10.01 5.21 -15.86
N PRO A 147 -10.66 5.13 -17.04
CA PRO A 147 -12.10 5.21 -17.17
C PRO A 147 -12.83 4.32 -16.15
N GLY A 148 -13.80 4.88 -15.44
CA GLY A 148 -14.54 4.21 -14.36
C GLY A 148 -14.11 4.63 -12.95
N VAL A 149 -12.87 5.10 -12.78
CA VAL A 149 -12.39 5.65 -11.48
C VAL A 149 -12.89 7.08 -11.24
N TYR A 150 -13.07 7.85 -12.31
CA TYR A 150 -13.64 9.19 -12.29
C TYR A 150 -14.99 9.22 -13.01
N TYR A 151 -15.80 10.24 -12.75
CA TYR A 151 -17.07 10.45 -13.45
C TYR A 151 -17.25 11.92 -13.85
N LYS A 152 -18.22 12.19 -14.73
CA LYS A 152 -18.68 13.57 -14.98
C LYS A 152 -19.93 13.83 -14.16
N ASP A 153 -19.96 14.93 -13.44
CA ASP A 153 -21.17 15.35 -12.73
C ASP A 153 -22.24 15.90 -13.70
N ASN A 154 -23.38 16.32 -13.15
CA ASN A 154 -24.50 16.87 -13.92
C ASN A 154 -24.15 18.16 -14.69
N ASN A 155 -23.06 18.83 -14.30
CA ASN A 155 -22.55 20.06 -14.93
C ASN A 155 -21.43 19.76 -15.94
N GLY A 156 -21.15 18.48 -16.22
CA GLY A 156 -20.10 18.03 -17.13
C GLY A 156 -18.67 18.10 -16.57
N LYS A 157 -18.50 18.40 -15.27
CA LYS A 157 -17.19 18.49 -14.62
C LYS A 157 -16.69 17.13 -14.22
N ILE A 158 -15.41 16.88 -14.48
CA ILE A 158 -14.75 15.62 -14.09
C ILE A 158 -14.55 15.63 -12.57
N MET A 159 -15.07 14.61 -11.91
CA MET A 159 -14.96 14.36 -10.47
C MET A 159 -14.02 13.19 -10.23
N VAL A 160 -13.00 13.39 -9.39
CA VAL A 160 -11.92 12.42 -9.13
C VAL A 160 -11.81 12.10 -7.63
N PRO A 161 -11.42 10.87 -7.25
CA PRO A 161 -11.27 10.49 -5.85
C PRO A 161 -10.03 11.15 -5.23
N ALA A 162 -10.24 12.19 -4.43
CA ALA A 162 -9.16 13.07 -3.95
C ALA A 162 -8.04 12.31 -3.24
N ALA A 163 -8.40 11.45 -2.27
CA ALA A 163 -7.42 10.71 -1.47
C ALA A 163 -6.58 9.74 -2.31
N GLN A 164 -7.20 9.04 -3.26
CA GLN A 164 -6.53 8.06 -4.11
C GLN A 164 -5.48 8.73 -5.01
N VAL A 165 -5.84 9.85 -5.65
CA VAL A 165 -4.95 10.58 -6.55
C VAL A 165 -3.82 11.26 -5.77
N LEU A 166 -4.17 11.93 -4.68
CA LEU A 166 -3.21 12.73 -3.90
C LEU A 166 -2.18 11.88 -3.16
N ARG A 167 -2.57 10.70 -2.64
CA ARG A 167 -1.63 9.78 -1.98
C ARG A 167 -0.60 9.19 -2.94
N GLN A 168 -0.97 8.91 -4.18
CA GLN A 168 0.00 8.51 -5.24
C GLN A 168 1.02 9.61 -5.53
N LEU A 169 0.64 10.87 -5.33
CA LEU A 169 1.52 12.04 -5.43
C LEU A 169 2.21 12.38 -4.10
N HIS A 170 2.18 11.48 -3.11
CA HIS A 170 2.79 11.64 -1.78
C HIS A 170 2.22 12.82 -0.96
N PHE A 171 0.93 13.13 -1.12
CA PHE A 171 0.22 13.99 -0.16
C PHE A 171 -0.36 13.15 0.98
N ASP A 172 -0.30 13.70 2.19
CA ASP A 172 -1.09 13.25 3.33
C ASP A 172 -2.55 13.68 3.14
N VAL A 173 -3.48 12.74 3.30
CA VAL A 173 -4.92 13.02 3.25
C VAL A 173 -5.61 12.38 4.45
N LYS A 174 -6.11 13.23 5.37
CA LYS A 174 -6.78 12.84 6.61
C LYS A 174 -8.25 13.21 6.58
N TRP A 175 -9.11 12.27 6.98
CA TRP A 175 -10.55 12.51 7.04
C TRP A 175 -10.99 12.89 8.46
N ASN A 176 -11.70 14.01 8.58
CA ASN A 176 -12.38 14.43 9.80
C ASN A 176 -13.89 14.21 9.66
N GLY A 177 -14.37 13.10 10.23
CA GLY A 177 -15.79 12.73 10.16
C GLY A 177 -16.75 13.68 10.86
N LYS A 178 -16.29 14.44 11.86
CA LYS A 178 -17.13 15.41 12.59
C LYS A 178 -17.42 16.63 11.72
N SER A 179 -16.40 17.18 11.08
CA SER A 179 -16.54 18.36 10.20
C SER A 179 -16.85 17.99 8.75
N LYS A 180 -16.83 16.69 8.41
CA LYS A 180 -16.96 16.17 7.04
C LYS A 180 -15.94 16.78 6.08
N THR A 181 -14.70 16.88 6.55
CA THR A 181 -13.60 17.54 5.84
C THR A 181 -12.45 16.57 5.60
N ALA A 182 -11.94 16.52 4.37
CA ALA A 182 -10.63 15.93 4.08
C ALA A 182 -9.56 17.02 4.14
N GLU A 183 -8.62 16.86 5.05
CA GLU A 183 -7.43 17.69 5.22
C GLU A 183 -6.30 17.12 4.38
N ILE A 184 -5.66 17.97 3.58
CA ILE A 184 -4.67 17.59 2.57
C ILE A 184 -3.39 18.38 2.85
N SER A 185 -2.25 17.69 2.91
CA SER A 185 -0.96 18.35 3.12
C SER A 185 0.21 17.67 2.40
N LYS A 186 1.18 18.47 1.94
CA LYS A 186 2.48 17.99 1.43
C LYS A 186 3.51 19.10 1.57
N GLY A 187 4.48 18.92 2.47
CA GLY A 187 5.45 19.96 2.79
C GLY A 187 4.75 21.26 3.23
N ALA A 188 4.96 22.36 2.49
CA ALA A 188 4.32 23.65 2.77
C ALA A 188 2.90 23.80 2.18
N VAL A 189 2.46 22.87 1.33
CA VAL A 189 1.11 22.89 0.75
C VAL A 189 0.12 22.33 1.76
N TRP A 190 -0.92 23.10 2.07
CA TRP A 190 -2.05 22.66 2.88
C TRP A 190 -3.36 23.08 2.23
N SER A 191 -4.36 22.20 2.27
CA SER A 191 -5.72 22.47 1.80
C SER A 191 -6.73 21.66 2.61
N ALA A 192 -7.99 22.05 2.55
CA ALA A 192 -9.08 21.32 3.15
C ALA A 192 -10.30 21.35 2.23
N VAL A 193 -10.93 20.20 2.05
CA VAL A 193 -12.16 20.07 1.26
C VAL A 193 -13.29 19.56 2.14
N THR A 194 -14.33 20.36 2.30
CA THR A 194 -15.51 20.04 3.10
C THR A 194 -16.63 19.56 2.20
N LEU A 195 -17.25 18.42 2.53
CA LEU A 195 -18.36 17.87 1.75
C LEU A 195 -19.49 18.88 1.56
N ASN A 196 -20.07 18.86 0.37
CA ASN A 196 -21.20 19.70 -0.05
C ASN A 196 -20.94 21.21 0.02
N LYS A 197 -19.66 21.63 0.09
CA LYS A 197 -19.26 23.04 0.10
C LYS A 197 -18.34 23.34 -1.07
N ASP A 198 -18.86 24.08 -2.06
CA ASP A 198 -18.10 24.58 -3.21
C ASP A 198 -17.22 25.78 -2.82
N ALA A 199 -16.20 25.51 -2.00
CA ALA A 199 -15.24 26.52 -1.55
C ALA A 199 -13.89 25.85 -1.29
N TYR A 200 -12.90 26.17 -2.12
CA TYR A 200 -11.60 25.52 -2.12
C TYR A 200 -10.49 26.55 -1.92
N SER A 201 -9.51 26.24 -1.08
CA SER A 201 -8.37 27.11 -0.79
C SER A 201 -7.06 26.32 -0.70
N VAL A 202 -5.95 27.02 -0.90
CA VAL A 202 -4.59 26.50 -0.66
C VAL A 202 -3.84 27.46 0.25
N GLY A 203 -3.18 26.94 1.27
CA GLY A 203 -2.48 27.71 2.28
C GLY A 203 -3.38 28.76 2.95
N LYS A 204 -2.93 30.01 2.97
CA LYS A 204 -3.66 31.15 3.57
C LYS A 204 -4.53 31.93 2.57
N MET A 205 -4.75 31.40 1.36
CA MET A 205 -5.52 32.09 0.32
C MET A 205 -7.03 32.02 0.58
N ALA A 206 -7.77 33.03 0.12
CA ALA A 206 -9.23 33.07 0.21
C ALA A 206 -9.84 31.90 -0.59
N PRO A 207 -10.85 31.19 -0.04
CA PRO A 207 -11.52 30.13 -0.77
C PRO A 207 -12.23 30.65 -2.02
N ARG A 208 -12.16 29.87 -3.10
CA ARG A 208 -12.89 30.14 -4.35
C ARG A 208 -13.74 28.94 -4.77
N PRO A 209 -14.88 29.18 -5.44
CA PRO A 209 -15.69 28.10 -5.99
C PRO A 209 -15.04 27.52 -7.24
N LEU A 210 -15.25 26.23 -7.46
CA LEU A 210 -14.92 25.53 -8.70
C LEU A 210 -16.16 25.08 -9.45
N GLY A 211 -17.35 25.46 -8.98
CA GLY A 211 -18.66 25.25 -9.58
C GLY A 211 -19.20 23.83 -9.44
N SER A 212 -18.57 23.00 -8.60
CA SER A 212 -19.05 21.70 -8.13
C SER A 212 -18.46 21.45 -6.74
N ALA A 213 -19.30 21.03 -5.79
CA ALA A 213 -18.90 20.76 -4.41
C ALA A 213 -18.27 19.36 -4.27
N PRO A 214 -17.50 19.09 -3.21
CA PRO A 214 -17.03 17.75 -2.92
C PRO A 214 -18.18 16.82 -2.53
N GLU A 215 -18.18 15.61 -3.06
CA GLU A 215 -19.24 14.61 -2.84
C GLU A 215 -18.65 13.31 -2.28
N MET A 216 -19.44 12.57 -1.50
CA MET A 216 -19.04 11.25 -1.02
C MET A 216 -19.77 10.17 -1.81
N LYS A 217 -19.04 9.28 -2.46
CA LYS A 217 -19.59 8.16 -3.24
C LYS A 217 -18.74 6.91 -3.03
N GLY A 218 -19.38 5.80 -2.67
CA GLY A 218 -18.68 4.53 -2.43
C GLY A 218 -17.59 4.61 -1.36
N GLY A 219 -17.74 5.46 -0.34
CA GLY A 219 -16.73 5.66 0.70
C GLY A 219 -15.58 6.61 0.32
N HIS A 220 -15.55 7.13 -0.91
CA HIS A 220 -14.52 8.06 -1.36
C HIS A 220 -15.05 9.48 -1.47
N VAL A 221 -14.21 10.46 -1.14
CA VAL A 221 -14.47 11.89 -1.36
C VAL A 221 -14.02 12.25 -2.77
N TYR A 222 -14.99 12.60 -3.61
CA TYR A 222 -14.78 13.08 -4.97
C TYR A 222 -14.73 14.60 -4.98
N VAL A 223 -13.75 15.14 -5.71
CA VAL A 223 -13.57 16.58 -5.91
C VAL A 223 -13.48 16.86 -7.42
N PRO A 224 -13.81 18.08 -7.87
CA PRO A 224 -13.59 18.47 -9.25
C PRO A 224 -12.11 18.31 -9.61
N LEU A 225 -11.78 17.85 -10.82
CA LEU A 225 -10.40 17.78 -11.31
C LEU A 225 -9.72 19.16 -11.22
N ALA A 226 -10.50 20.24 -11.40
CA ALA A 226 -10.07 21.62 -11.22
C ALA A 226 -9.51 21.91 -9.81
N PHE A 227 -9.87 21.14 -8.78
CA PHE A 227 -9.27 21.28 -7.46
C PHE A 227 -7.78 20.90 -7.50
N LEU A 228 -7.45 19.81 -8.19
CA LEU A 228 -6.06 19.38 -8.34
C LEU A 228 -5.26 20.39 -9.18
N THR A 229 -5.83 20.88 -10.28
CA THR A 229 -5.11 21.78 -11.21
C THR A 229 -5.08 23.23 -10.74
N ASP A 230 -6.21 23.76 -10.29
CA ASP A 230 -6.36 25.20 -10.08
C ASP A 230 -6.05 25.57 -8.63
N ILE A 231 -6.29 24.67 -7.66
CA ILE A 231 -6.07 24.95 -6.23
C ILE A 231 -4.74 24.38 -5.76
N LEU A 232 -4.43 23.12 -6.11
CA LEU A 232 -3.17 22.49 -5.73
C LEU A 232 -2.05 22.67 -6.77
N HIS A 233 -2.34 23.35 -7.89
CA HIS A 233 -1.37 23.63 -8.96
C HIS A 233 -0.71 22.38 -9.55
N LEU A 234 -1.41 21.24 -9.53
CA LEU A 234 -0.97 20.01 -10.18
C LEU A 234 -1.25 20.08 -11.69
N GLN A 235 -0.55 19.25 -12.47
CA GLN A 235 -0.79 19.13 -13.90
C GLN A 235 -1.71 17.94 -14.17
N ALA A 236 -2.66 18.07 -15.08
CA ALA A 236 -3.52 16.97 -15.50
C ALA A 236 -3.60 16.86 -17.02
N LYS A 237 -3.45 15.66 -17.57
CA LYS A 237 -3.59 15.37 -19.00
C LYS A 237 -4.53 14.19 -19.18
N GLN A 238 -5.49 14.32 -20.09
CA GLN A 238 -6.33 13.20 -20.52
C GLN A 238 -5.86 12.73 -21.89
N ASP A 239 -5.68 11.43 -22.04
CA ASP A 239 -5.28 10.83 -23.32
C ASP A 239 -6.48 10.46 -24.22
N LYS A 240 -6.20 9.84 -25.36
CA LYS A 240 -7.22 9.44 -26.35
C LYS A 240 -8.09 8.26 -25.88
N HIS A 241 -7.62 7.49 -24.91
CA HIS A 241 -8.32 6.35 -24.33
C HIS A 241 -9.17 6.75 -23.11
N GLY A 242 -9.02 8.00 -22.66
CA GLY A 242 -9.74 8.57 -21.52
C GLY A 242 -8.93 8.54 -20.23
N ASP A 243 -7.74 7.94 -20.21
CA ASP A 243 -6.90 7.89 -19.02
C ASP A 243 -6.48 9.32 -18.63
N ILE A 244 -6.65 9.65 -17.35
CA ILE A 244 -6.25 10.95 -16.79
C ILE A 244 -4.99 10.75 -15.97
N THR A 245 -3.89 11.36 -16.41
CA THR A 245 -2.62 11.40 -15.68
C THR A 245 -2.48 12.74 -14.97
N VAL A 246 -2.27 12.71 -13.66
CA VAL A 246 -2.00 13.89 -12.83
C VAL A 246 -0.56 13.84 -12.34
N THR A 247 0.20 14.92 -12.46
CA THR A 247 1.59 15.00 -12.00
C THR A 247 1.82 16.23 -11.12
N ALA A 248 2.87 16.20 -10.30
CA ALA A 248 3.37 17.42 -9.67
C ALA A 248 3.77 18.46 -10.75
N ALA A 249 3.59 19.75 -10.45
CA ALA A 249 4.22 20.80 -11.26
C ALA A 249 5.74 20.75 -11.07
N GLN A 250 6.48 20.94 -12.17
CA GLN A 250 7.93 21.14 -12.16
C GLN A 250 8.29 22.53 -11.65
#